data_AF-M0JUB5-F1
#
_entry.id   AF-M0JUB5-F1
#
_cell.length_a   1.000
_cell.length_b   1.000
_cell.length_c   1.000
_cell.angle_alpha   90.00
_cell.angle_beta   90.00
_cell.angle_gamma   90.00
#
_symmetry.space_group_name_H-M   'P 1'
#
loop_
_entity.id
_entity.type
_entity.pdbx_description
1 polymer ?
#
loop_
_entity_poly.entity_id
_entity_poly.type
_entity_poly.pdbx_seq_one_letter_code
_entity_poly.pdbx_strand_id
1 'polypeptide(L)'
;MAVLGDAYTESEARELNQAACEILEEQPYKHPVVVPKCREAFDVLDSEVIKGYPNGYSELKPEDYSNISDWRGEPVHILGGSPELQWEEIQKLTQPNLAGDPPADIRGVDWNGFQKIAYLGEYWSPDGWQEADHLSIRETVRKSLEEIKKYWQEKNVWPETVPQDIYGDAVEEPDEYLWMDDGGDPITGREELEKAYIGEYEEKGKLAFKSEAEKKFIEYREDLTLV
;
A
#
# COMPACT_ATOMS: atom_id res chain seq x y z
N MET A 1 -5.75 -6.46 0.47
CA MET A 1 -4.94 -6.87 1.64
C MET A 1 -4.97 -5.76 2.66
N ALA A 2 -4.84 -6.09 3.94
CA ALA A 2 -4.80 -5.13 5.04
C ALA A 2 -3.68 -5.54 6.01
N VAL A 3 -2.66 -4.71 6.15
CA VAL A 3 -1.59 -4.97 7.13
C VAL A 3 -2.06 -4.49 8.49
N LEU A 4 -2.15 -5.40 9.46
CA LEU A 4 -2.67 -5.10 10.79
C LEU A 4 -1.57 -4.59 11.73
N GLY A 5 -0.35 -5.12 11.60
CA GLY A 5 0.80 -4.68 12.38
C GLY A 5 1.87 -5.75 12.58
N ASP A 6 2.83 -5.39 13.42
CA ASP A 6 3.94 -6.23 13.84
C ASP A 6 3.63 -6.92 15.19
N ALA A 7 3.94 -8.21 15.29
CA ALA A 7 3.78 -9.00 16.52
C ALA A 7 5.15 -9.34 17.13
N TYR A 8 5.64 -8.50 18.06
CA TYR A 8 6.92 -8.67 18.77
C TYR A 8 6.84 -9.68 19.91
N THR A 9 5.64 -9.99 20.38
CA THR A 9 5.41 -10.95 21.46
C THR A 9 4.26 -11.91 21.13
N GLU A 10 4.19 -13.04 21.86
CA GLU A 10 3.07 -13.96 21.76
C GLU A 10 1.72 -13.28 22.08
N SER A 11 1.68 -12.36 23.05
CA SER A 11 0.46 -11.64 23.41
C SER A 11 -0.02 -10.76 22.26
N GLU A 12 0.88 -10.00 21.64
CA GLU A 12 0.57 -9.16 20.48
C GLU A 12 0.14 -10.03 19.28
N ALA A 13 0.76 -11.19 19.07
CA ALA A 13 0.34 -12.13 18.04
C ALA A 13 -1.09 -12.61 18.27
N ARG A 14 -1.49 -12.89 19.52
CA ARG A 14 -2.87 -13.30 19.86
C ARG A 14 -3.88 -12.20 19.60
N GLU A 15 -3.54 -10.96 19.99
CA GLU A 15 -4.40 -9.79 19.75
C GLU A 15 -4.59 -9.52 18.26
N LEU A 16 -3.50 -9.54 17.48
CA LEU A 16 -3.54 -9.34 16.03
C LEU A 16 -4.24 -10.50 15.31
N ASN A 17 -4.06 -11.74 15.77
CA ASN A 17 -4.80 -12.89 15.24
C ASN A 17 -6.30 -12.74 15.48
N GLN A 18 -6.71 -12.35 16.69
CA GLN A 18 -8.12 -12.10 17.00
C GLN A 18 -8.72 -11.04 16.08
N ALA A 19 -8.03 -9.90 15.91
CA ALA A 19 -8.47 -8.86 14.99
C ALA A 19 -8.55 -9.34 13.52
N ALA A 20 -7.60 -10.19 13.10
CA ALA A 20 -7.63 -10.79 11.78
C ALA A 20 -8.85 -11.71 11.60
N CYS A 21 -9.18 -12.53 12.60
CA CYS A 21 -10.35 -13.39 12.58
C CYS A 21 -11.64 -12.58 12.54
N GLU A 22 -11.78 -11.52 13.33
CA GLU A 22 -12.93 -10.62 13.29
C GLU A 22 -13.11 -10.01 11.88
N ILE A 23 -12.02 -9.56 11.24
CA ILE A 23 -12.05 -9.06 9.86
C ILE A 23 -12.48 -10.14 8.86
N LEU A 24 -12.00 -11.37 9.02
CA LEU A 24 -12.34 -12.48 8.12
C LEU A 24 -13.79 -12.95 8.32
N GLU A 25 -14.32 -12.89 9.54
CA GLU A 25 -15.73 -13.17 9.82
C GLU A 25 -16.66 -12.14 9.16
N GLU A 26 -16.34 -10.85 9.27
CA GLU A 26 -17.14 -9.78 8.69
C GLU A 26 -16.95 -9.64 7.17
N GLN A 27 -15.72 -9.85 6.70
CA GLN A 27 -15.30 -9.62 5.31
C GLN A 27 -14.41 -10.77 4.81
N PRO A 28 -14.97 -11.95 4.49
CA PRO A 28 -14.20 -13.16 4.15
C PRO A 28 -13.28 -13.05 2.93
N TYR A 29 -13.52 -12.05 2.07
CA TYR A 29 -12.70 -11.77 0.90
C TYR A 29 -11.49 -10.87 1.19
N LYS A 30 -11.36 -10.36 2.43
CA LYS A 30 -10.18 -9.61 2.86
C LYS A 30 -9.04 -10.58 3.17
N HIS A 31 -7.86 -10.01 3.14
CA HIS A 31 -6.60 -10.74 3.31
C HIS A 31 -5.79 -9.99 4.37
N PRO A 32 -6.01 -10.29 5.66
CA PRO A 32 -5.26 -9.67 6.74
C PRO A 32 -3.82 -10.16 6.72
N VAL A 33 -2.89 -9.24 6.95
CA VAL A 33 -1.46 -9.51 7.01
C VAL A 33 -0.97 -9.13 8.40
N VAL A 34 -0.34 -10.08 9.09
CA VAL A 34 0.34 -9.86 10.37
C VAL A 34 1.81 -10.18 10.21
N VAL A 35 2.68 -9.31 10.72
CA VAL A 35 4.14 -9.46 10.59
C VAL A 35 4.67 -10.12 11.86
N PRO A 36 4.98 -11.43 11.86
CA PRO A 36 5.60 -12.04 13.02
C PRO A 36 6.99 -11.43 13.25
N LYS A 37 7.31 -11.08 14.50
CA LYS A 37 8.63 -10.59 14.95
C LYS A 37 9.22 -11.42 16.10
N CYS A 38 8.53 -12.49 16.49
CA CYS A 38 9.01 -13.51 17.42
C CYS A 38 8.66 -14.91 16.90
N ARG A 39 9.28 -15.93 17.48
CA ARG A 39 9.06 -17.33 17.08
C ARG A 39 7.65 -17.80 17.43
N GLU A 40 7.18 -17.43 18.62
CA GLU A 40 5.88 -17.82 19.16
C GLU A 40 4.72 -17.31 18.31
N ALA A 41 4.89 -16.21 17.57
CA ALA A 41 3.88 -15.70 16.66
C ALA A 41 3.52 -16.71 15.55
N PHE A 42 4.46 -17.53 15.09
CA PHE A 42 4.18 -18.54 14.05
C PHE A 42 3.26 -19.66 14.53
N ASP A 43 3.28 -19.96 15.83
CA ASP A 43 2.43 -20.97 16.45
C ASP A 43 1.04 -20.41 16.83
N VAL A 44 0.92 -19.09 16.94
CA VAL A 44 -0.31 -18.39 17.33
C VAL A 44 -1.17 -18.00 16.13
N LEU A 45 -0.54 -17.55 15.04
CA LEU A 45 -1.26 -17.04 13.88
C LEU A 45 -1.96 -18.18 13.13
N ASP A 46 -3.25 -17.99 12.85
CA ASP A 46 -4.05 -18.95 12.10
C ASP A 46 -3.59 -19.05 10.64
N SER A 47 -3.79 -20.22 10.04
CA SER A 47 -3.36 -20.51 8.67
C SER A 47 -4.03 -19.64 7.59
N GLU A 48 -5.15 -18.98 7.93
CA GLU A 48 -5.85 -18.04 7.04
C GLU A 48 -5.25 -16.63 7.10
N VAL A 49 -4.43 -16.32 8.11
CA VAL A 49 -3.72 -15.05 8.25
C VAL A 49 -2.46 -15.10 7.39
N ILE A 50 -2.28 -14.10 6.53
CA ILE A 50 -1.09 -13.99 5.70
C ILE A 50 0.07 -13.49 6.57
N LYS A 51 1.19 -14.20 6.54
CA LYS A 51 2.40 -13.81 7.27
C LYS A 51 3.16 -12.76 6.48
N GLY A 52 3.33 -11.58 7.07
CA GLY A 52 4.12 -10.51 6.50
C GLY A 52 5.61 -10.80 6.64
N TYR A 53 6.32 -11.01 5.54
CA TYR A 53 7.76 -11.22 5.50
C TYR A 53 8.50 -9.88 5.38
N PRO A 54 9.20 -9.40 6.43
CA PRO A 54 9.86 -8.11 6.39
C PRO A 54 11.12 -8.13 5.52
N ASN A 55 11.06 -7.49 4.35
CA ASN A 55 12.18 -7.35 3.41
C ASN A 55 12.72 -5.91 3.33
N GLY A 56 12.01 -4.95 3.92
CA GLY A 56 12.42 -3.54 3.99
C GLY A 56 13.41 -3.19 5.12
N TYR A 57 13.42 -1.91 5.48
CA TYR A 57 14.19 -1.37 6.61
C TYR A 57 13.51 -1.69 7.96
N SER A 58 13.44 -2.98 8.30
CA SER A 58 13.02 -3.42 9.63
C SER A 58 14.24 -3.62 10.54
N GLU A 59 14.08 -3.30 11.83
CA GLU A 59 15.10 -3.51 12.86
C GLU A 59 15.39 -5.01 13.06
N LEU A 60 14.35 -5.84 13.01
CA LEU A 60 14.45 -7.29 13.08
C LEU A 60 14.25 -7.89 11.69
N LYS A 61 15.21 -8.72 11.28
CA LYS A 61 15.18 -9.51 10.06
C LYS A 61 14.60 -10.90 10.34
N PRO A 62 13.97 -11.55 9.35
CA PRO A 62 13.36 -12.87 9.53
C PRO A 62 14.29 -13.88 10.21
N GLU A 63 15.58 -13.87 9.89
CA GLU A 63 16.58 -14.79 10.42
C GLU A 63 16.88 -14.58 11.91
N ASP A 64 16.50 -13.43 12.48
CA ASP A 64 16.75 -13.12 13.89
C ASP A 64 15.80 -13.89 14.83
N TYR A 65 14.63 -14.30 14.34
CA TYR A 65 13.57 -14.93 15.15
C TYR A 65 12.91 -16.16 14.52
N SER A 66 13.24 -16.49 13.27
CA SER A 66 12.64 -17.61 12.54
C SER A 66 13.65 -18.31 11.64
N ASN A 67 13.30 -19.50 11.16
CA ASN A 67 13.99 -20.22 10.11
C ASN A 67 13.18 -20.10 8.82
N ILE A 68 13.85 -20.27 7.67
CA ILE A 68 13.17 -20.27 6.37
C ILE A 68 12.04 -21.32 6.29
N SER A 69 12.18 -22.45 7.00
CA SER A 69 11.15 -23.49 7.07
C SER A 69 9.85 -23.00 7.71
N ASP A 70 9.91 -22.00 8.61
CA ASP A 70 8.74 -21.47 9.31
C ASP A 70 7.84 -20.62 8.39
N TRP A 71 8.38 -20.19 7.25
CA TRP A 71 7.67 -19.44 6.21
C TRP A 71 7.22 -20.29 5.03
N ARG A 72 7.81 -21.48 4.87
CA ARG A 72 7.58 -22.37 3.73
C ARG A 72 6.32 -23.19 3.93
N GLY A 73 5.50 -23.28 2.90
CA GLY A 73 4.15 -23.87 2.98
C GLY A 73 3.08 -22.93 3.54
N GLU A 74 3.45 -21.73 3.97
CA GLU A 74 2.55 -20.73 4.53
C GLU A 74 2.18 -19.65 3.49
N PRO A 75 1.04 -18.98 3.65
CA PRO A 75 0.72 -17.79 2.87
C PRO A 75 1.59 -16.61 3.32
N VAL A 76 2.36 -16.04 2.39
CA VAL A 76 3.35 -15.00 2.69
C VAL A 76 3.14 -13.76 1.83
N HIS A 77 3.27 -12.59 2.44
CA HIS A 77 3.34 -11.31 1.73
C HIS A 77 4.66 -10.60 2.03
N ILE A 78 5.40 -10.23 0.99
CA ILE A 78 6.73 -9.62 1.15
C ILE A 78 6.60 -8.10 1.31
N LEU A 79 7.02 -7.61 2.47
CA LEU A 79 6.89 -6.21 2.89
C LEU A 79 8.18 -5.43 2.62
N GLY A 80 8.15 -4.58 1.61
CA GLY A 80 9.27 -3.74 1.21
C GLY A 80 10.34 -4.45 0.35
N GLY A 81 11.48 -3.78 0.21
CA GLY A 81 12.58 -4.18 -0.68
C GLY A 81 12.37 -3.72 -2.12
N SER A 82 13.45 -3.46 -2.85
CA SER A 82 13.37 -3.22 -4.29
C SER A 82 12.90 -4.50 -5.01
N PRO A 83 12.44 -4.41 -6.27
CA PRO A 83 11.97 -5.60 -7.01
C PRO A 83 13.01 -6.71 -7.10
N GLU A 84 14.29 -6.36 -7.22
CA GLU A 84 15.38 -7.33 -7.22
C GLU A 84 15.51 -8.06 -5.89
N LEU A 85 15.48 -7.32 -4.77
CA LEU A 85 15.52 -7.92 -3.42
C LEU A 85 14.28 -8.77 -3.15
N GLN A 86 13.11 -8.32 -3.59
CA GLN A 86 11.88 -9.12 -3.51
C GLN A 86 12.03 -10.42 -4.30
N TRP A 87 12.64 -10.39 -5.49
CA TRP A 87 12.85 -11.58 -6.29
C TRP A 87 13.79 -12.57 -5.62
N GLU A 88 14.88 -12.10 -5.01
CA GLU A 88 15.78 -12.94 -4.23
C GLU A 88 15.04 -13.66 -3.09
N GLU A 89 14.19 -12.96 -2.35
CA GLU A 89 13.39 -13.55 -1.27
C GLU A 89 12.36 -14.55 -1.81
N ILE A 90 11.67 -14.23 -2.92
CA ILE A 90 10.77 -15.18 -3.59
C ILE A 90 11.53 -16.46 -3.94
N GLN A 91 12.73 -16.35 -4.53
CA GLN A 91 13.53 -17.52 -4.88
C GLN A 91 13.90 -18.36 -3.65
N LYS A 92 14.32 -17.73 -2.54
CA LYS A 92 14.62 -18.44 -1.29
C LYS A 92 13.39 -19.17 -0.75
N LEU A 93 12.24 -18.52 -0.76
CA LEU A 93 11.00 -19.02 -0.19
C LEU A 93 10.30 -20.09 -1.05
N THR A 94 10.50 -20.08 -2.37
CA THR A 94 9.75 -20.97 -3.28
C THR A 94 10.59 -22.02 -3.98
N GLN A 95 11.90 -21.83 -4.17
CA GLN A 95 12.70 -22.82 -4.89
C GLN A 95 12.78 -24.15 -4.11
N PRO A 96 12.87 -25.30 -4.81
CA PRO A 96 13.12 -26.58 -4.16
C PRO A 96 14.40 -26.54 -3.32
N ASN A 97 14.36 -27.16 -2.14
CA ASN A 97 15.51 -27.25 -1.25
C ASN A 97 15.82 -28.72 -0.90
N LEU A 98 16.96 -28.97 -0.25
CA LEU A 98 17.39 -30.32 0.11
C LEU A 98 16.53 -30.97 1.20
N ALA A 99 15.83 -30.17 2.01
CA ALA A 99 14.93 -30.64 3.05
C ALA A 99 13.59 -31.14 2.48
N GLY A 100 13.26 -30.77 1.24
CA GLY A 100 12.00 -31.10 0.60
C GLY A 100 10.82 -30.30 1.14
N ASP A 101 11.08 -29.14 1.75
CA ASP A 101 10.03 -28.28 2.28
C ASP A 101 9.14 -27.76 1.13
N PRO A 102 7.82 -27.64 1.33
CA PRO A 102 6.93 -27.05 0.32
C PRO A 102 7.35 -25.61 0.02
N PRO A 103 7.10 -25.08 -1.19
CA PRO A 103 7.28 -23.66 -1.47
C PRO A 103 6.33 -22.82 -0.60
N ALA A 104 6.74 -21.61 -0.21
CA ALA A 104 5.81 -20.63 0.34
C ALA A 104 4.77 -20.21 -0.71
N ASP A 105 3.57 -19.89 -0.26
CA ASP A 105 2.49 -19.37 -1.10
C ASP A 105 2.54 -17.83 -1.11
N ILE A 106 3.27 -17.27 -2.07
CA ILE A 106 3.48 -15.82 -2.16
C ILE A 106 2.19 -15.13 -2.63
N ARG A 107 1.53 -14.42 -1.72
CA ARG A 107 0.26 -13.71 -1.96
C ARG A 107 0.42 -12.31 -2.52
N GLY A 108 1.58 -11.69 -2.32
CA GLY A 108 1.87 -10.36 -2.83
C GLY A 108 3.21 -9.82 -2.38
N VAL A 109 3.52 -8.64 -2.92
CA VAL A 109 4.66 -7.82 -2.55
C VAL A 109 4.23 -6.36 -2.48
N ASP A 110 4.85 -5.54 -1.63
CA ASP A 110 4.70 -4.08 -1.68
C ASP A 110 6.01 -3.35 -1.47
N TRP A 111 6.11 -2.13 -2.03
CA TRP A 111 7.22 -1.23 -1.77
C TRP A 111 6.87 0.21 -2.17
N ASN A 112 7.05 1.15 -1.23
CA ASN A 112 6.78 2.57 -1.45
C ASN A 112 7.95 3.35 -2.07
N GLY A 113 9.05 2.67 -2.43
CA GLY A 113 10.29 3.31 -2.90
C GLY A 113 10.11 4.14 -4.17
N PHE A 114 9.25 3.70 -5.09
CA PHE A 114 9.03 4.39 -6.36
C PHE A 114 8.51 5.82 -6.18
N GLN A 115 7.55 6.00 -5.27
CA GLN A 115 7.01 7.32 -4.98
C GLN A 115 8.09 8.23 -4.38
N LYS A 116 8.87 7.71 -3.43
CA LYS A 116 9.96 8.46 -2.81
C LYS A 116 10.99 8.92 -3.84
N ILE A 117 11.40 8.04 -4.75
CA ILE A 117 12.45 8.32 -5.73
C ILE A 117 11.93 9.16 -6.90
N ALA A 118 10.64 9.12 -7.21
CA ALA A 118 10.04 10.04 -8.17
C ALA A 118 10.19 11.52 -7.78
N TYR A 119 10.20 11.85 -6.49
CA TYR A 119 10.51 13.21 -6.00
C TYR A 119 11.97 13.63 -6.23
N LEU A 120 12.86 12.66 -6.47
CA LEU A 120 14.25 12.90 -6.84
C LEU A 120 14.46 12.97 -8.36
N GLY A 121 13.38 12.89 -9.14
CA GLY A 121 13.45 12.97 -10.60
C GLY A 121 13.89 11.65 -11.25
N GLU A 122 13.65 10.50 -10.62
CA GLU A 122 14.06 9.20 -11.17
C GLU A 122 12.89 8.19 -11.18
N TYR A 123 12.85 7.33 -12.21
CA TYR A 123 11.97 6.16 -12.26
C TYR A 123 12.78 4.86 -12.22
N TRP A 124 12.16 3.78 -11.74
CA TRP A 124 12.81 2.47 -11.66
C TRP A 124 12.74 1.72 -13.00
N SER A 125 13.82 1.02 -13.35
CA SER A 125 13.87 0.01 -14.41
C SER A 125 14.73 -1.18 -13.96
N PRO A 126 14.69 -2.33 -14.66
CA PRO A 126 15.59 -3.46 -14.39
C PRO A 126 17.09 -3.12 -14.54
N ASP A 127 17.43 -2.05 -15.26
CA ASP A 127 18.80 -1.56 -15.42
C ASP A 127 19.18 -0.50 -14.36
N GLY A 128 18.32 -0.29 -13.36
CA GLY A 128 18.50 0.68 -12.29
C GLY A 128 17.63 1.93 -12.44
N TRP A 129 17.93 2.95 -11.61
CA TRP A 129 17.24 4.24 -11.62
C TRP A 129 17.58 5.03 -12.89
N GLN A 130 16.55 5.58 -13.52
CA GLN A 130 16.63 6.32 -14.77
C GLN A 130 16.13 7.75 -14.56
N GLU A 131 16.81 8.72 -15.16
CA GLU A 131 16.43 10.13 -15.10
C GLU A 131 15.02 10.36 -15.68
N ALA A 132 14.25 11.20 -14.99
CA ALA A 132 12.84 11.46 -15.23
C ALA A 132 12.49 12.95 -15.19
N ASP A 133 13.48 13.86 -15.30
CA ASP A 133 13.29 15.32 -15.23
C ASP A 133 12.26 15.88 -16.24
N HIS A 134 11.97 15.11 -17.30
CA HIS A 134 11.00 15.45 -18.33
C HIS A 134 9.56 14.99 -18.02
N LEU A 135 9.35 14.29 -16.89
CA LEU A 135 8.07 13.73 -16.47
C LEU A 135 7.59 14.41 -15.18
N SER A 136 6.27 14.52 -15.01
CA SER A 136 5.71 14.85 -13.70
C SER A 136 5.89 13.70 -12.70
N ILE A 137 5.84 13.99 -11.39
CA ILE A 137 5.95 12.96 -10.34
C ILE A 137 4.96 11.80 -10.58
N ARG A 138 3.71 12.10 -10.96
CA ARG A 138 2.68 11.08 -11.22
C ARG A 138 3.05 10.20 -12.42
N GLU A 139 3.59 10.79 -13.48
CA GLU A 139 4.06 10.05 -14.66
C GLU A 139 5.31 9.22 -14.33
N THR A 140 6.24 9.74 -13.55
CA THR A 140 7.45 9.04 -13.08
C THR A 140 7.10 7.82 -12.24
N VAL A 141 6.14 7.94 -11.31
CA VAL A 141 5.61 6.80 -10.55
C VAL A 141 4.95 5.79 -11.48
N ARG A 142 4.06 6.24 -12.38
CA ARG A 142 3.39 5.35 -13.34
C ARG A 142 4.41 4.58 -14.18
N LYS A 143 5.47 5.26 -14.64
CA LYS A 143 6.54 4.64 -15.41
C LYS A 143 7.26 3.55 -14.63
N SER A 144 7.59 3.80 -13.36
CA SER A 144 8.17 2.78 -12.48
C SER A 144 7.24 1.56 -12.31
N LEU A 145 5.94 1.80 -12.17
CA LEU A 145 4.93 0.75 -12.04
C LEU A 145 4.74 -0.07 -13.34
N GLU A 146 4.92 0.55 -14.51
CA GLU A 146 4.93 -0.16 -15.79
C GLU A 146 6.15 -1.06 -15.93
N GLU A 147 7.34 -0.56 -15.59
CA GLU A 147 8.59 -1.32 -15.68
C GLU A 147 8.60 -2.48 -14.67
N ILE A 148 8.13 -2.29 -13.43
CA ILE A 148 8.04 -3.38 -12.46
C ILE A 148 7.02 -4.44 -12.88
N LYS A 149 5.89 -4.05 -13.50
CA LYS A 149 4.92 -5.01 -14.01
C LYS A 149 5.57 -5.92 -15.06
N LYS A 150 6.31 -5.35 -16.02
CA LYS A 150 7.06 -6.13 -17.02
C LYS A 150 8.07 -7.05 -16.38
N TYR A 151 8.87 -6.52 -15.44
CA TYR A 151 9.85 -7.31 -14.70
C TYR A 151 9.21 -8.53 -14.04
N TRP A 152 8.08 -8.36 -13.34
CA TRP A 152 7.40 -9.48 -12.70
C TRP A 152 6.73 -10.46 -13.67
N GLN A 153 6.26 -9.99 -14.81
CA GLN A 153 5.75 -10.85 -15.89
C GLN A 153 6.88 -11.71 -16.47
N GLU A 154 8.05 -11.14 -16.73
CA GLU A 154 9.23 -11.89 -17.21
C GLU A 154 9.69 -12.98 -16.22
N LYS A 155 9.50 -12.75 -14.92
CA LYS A 155 9.76 -13.74 -13.87
C LYS A 155 8.64 -14.75 -13.67
N ASN A 156 7.53 -14.64 -14.40
CA ASN A 156 6.30 -15.44 -14.22
C ASN A 156 5.70 -15.35 -12.81
N VAL A 157 5.89 -14.20 -12.13
CA VAL A 157 5.31 -13.93 -10.80
C VAL A 157 3.99 -13.15 -10.94
N TRP A 158 3.89 -12.28 -11.93
CA TRP A 158 2.69 -11.49 -12.20
C TRP A 158 1.95 -12.02 -13.43
N PRO A 159 0.62 -12.24 -13.37
CA PRO A 159 -0.13 -12.77 -14.50
C PRO A 159 -0.15 -11.78 -15.69
N GLU A 160 -0.22 -12.29 -16.91
CA GLU A 160 -0.32 -11.43 -18.10
C GLU A 160 -1.66 -10.66 -18.15
N THR A 161 -2.71 -11.25 -17.57
CA THR A 161 -4.06 -10.69 -17.52
C THR A 161 -4.25 -9.74 -16.35
N VAL A 162 -4.89 -8.60 -16.59
CA VAL A 162 -5.35 -7.70 -15.52
C VAL A 162 -6.80 -8.02 -15.12
N PRO A 163 -7.24 -7.64 -13.90
CA PRO A 163 -8.64 -7.83 -13.48
C PRO A 163 -9.66 -7.29 -14.48
N GLN A 164 -9.36 -6.18 -15.16
CA GLN A 164 -10.23 -5.59 -16.19
C GLN A 164 -10.43 -6.53 -17.40
N ASP A 165 -9.42 -7.33 -17.77
CA ASP A 165 -9.54 -8.30 -18.86
C ASP A 165 -10.50 -9.45 -18.50
N ILE A 166 -10.60 -9.76 -17.21
CA ILE A 166 -11.38 -10.89 -16.67
C ILE A 166 -12.80 -10.45 -16.31
N TYR A 167 -12.93 -9.31 -15.64
CA TYR A 167 -14.16 -8.83 -15.02
C TYR A 167 -14.81 -7.67 -15.78
N GLY A 168 -14.14 -7.11 -16.80
CA GLY A 168 -14.59 -5.93 -17.52
C GLY A 168 -14.28 -4.63 -16.77
N ASP A 169 -14.77 -3.51 -17.30
CA ASP A 169 -14.69 -2.22 -16.63
C ASP A 169 -15.41 -2.27 -15.27
N ALA A 170 -14.95 -1.46 -14.30
CA ALA A 170 -15.65 -1.32 -13.04
C ALA A 170 -17.06 -0.75 -13.31
N VAL A 171 -18.09 -1.58 -13.10
CA VAL A 171 -19.49 -1.23 -13.34
C VAL A 171 -20.21 -0.71 -12.09
N GLU A 172 -19.59 -0.83 -10.91
CA GLU A 172 -20.12 -0.33 -9.64
C GLU A 172 -19.45 0.99 -9.26
N GLU A 173 -20.28 1.99 -8.95
CA GLU A 173 -19.82 3.24 -8.34
C GLU A 173 -19.48 2.98 -6.86
N PRO A 174 -18.40 3.54 -6.30
CA PRO A 174 -18.03 3.32 -4.91
C PRO A 174 -19.19 3.67 -3.96
N ASP A 175 -19.51 2.75 -3.04
CA ASP A 175 -20.62 2.91 -2.07
C ASP A 175 -20.40 4.10 -1.10
N GLU A 176 -19.15 4.54 -0.93
CA GLU A 176 -18.80 5.70 -0.13
C GLU A 176 -17.84 6.62 -0.89
N TYR A 177 -18.26 7.88 -1.03
CA TYR A 177 -17.38 8.91 -1.56
C TYR A 177 -16.40 9.39 -0.49
N LEU A 178 -15.20 8.82 -0.45
CA LEU A 178 -14.06 9.40 0.27
C LEU A 178 -13.46 10.55 -0.55
N TRP A 179 -13.84 11.79 -0.21
CA TRP A 179 -13.31 13.01 -0.84
C TRP A 179 -12.16 13.60 0.00
N MET A 180 -10.96 13.71 -0.56
CA MET A 180 -9.82 14.37 0.08
C MET A 180 -9.56 15.74 -0.54
N ASP A 181 -9.89 16.79 0.22
CA ASP A 181 -9.71 18.22 -0.07
C ASP A 181 -8.25 18.67 -0.21
N ASP A 182 -7.97 19.65 -1.07
CA ASP A 182 -6.71 20.39 -1.20
C ASP A 182 -7.00 21.86 -1.71
N GLY A 183 -8.26 22.30 -1.53
CA GLY A 183 -8.98 23.48 -2.03
C GLY A 183 -9.23 23.64 -3.55
N GLY A 184 -10.40 24.00 -4.09
CA GLY A 184 -10.50 24.66 -5.42
C GLY A 184 -11.83 25.35 -5.59
N ASP A 185 -12.22 25.81 -6.78
CA ASP A 185 -13.67 25.91 -7.10
C ASP A 185 -14.31 24.52 -6.84
N PRO A 186 -15.62 24.40 -6.52
CA PRO A 186 -16.20 23.14 -6.08
C PRO A 186 -15.96 22.06 -7.11
N ILE A 187 -15.44 20.94 -6.62
CA ILE A 187 -15.04 19.85 -7.48
C ILE A 187 -16.21 19.18 -8.07
N THR A 188 -16.22 19.28 -9.38
CA THR A 188 -17.05 18.41 -10.19
C THR A 188 -16.25 17.17 -10.64
N GLY A 189 -14.91 17.16 -10.50
CA GLY A 189 -14.01 16.00 -10.64
C GLY A 189 -12.58 16.17 -10.07
N ARG A 190 -11.89 15.05 -9.76
CA ARG A 190 -10.64 14.89 -8.97
C ARG A 190 -9.45 15.86 -9.22
N GLU A 191 -9.45 16.67 -10.28
CA GLU A 191 -8.36 17.58 -10.65
C GLU A 191 -8.49 19.00 -10.06
N GLU A 192 -9.68 19.39 -9.57
CA GLU A 192 -9.95 20.73 -9.05
C GLU A 192 -9.67 20.86 -7.54
N LEU A 193 -9.18 19.82 -6.86
CA LEU A 193 -9.15 19.78 -5.39
C LEU A 193 -7.98 20.41 -4.78
N GLU A 194 -6.93 20.75 -5.52
CA GLU A 194 -5.56 20.95 -4.98
C GLU A 194 -5.03 22.42 -4.96
N LYS A 195 -5.92 23.42 -4.92
CA LYS A 195 -5.79 24.90 -5.15
C LYS A 195 -6.72 25.97 -4.41
N ALA A 196 -7.37 25.82 -3.24
CA ALA A 196 -8.35 26.82 -2.66
C ALA A 196 -8.16 27.21 -1.19
N TYR A 197 -8.93 28.22 -0.80
CA TYR A 197 -8.76 29.04 0.39
C TYR A 197 -9.88 28.79 1.41
N ILE A 198 -9.54 28.31 2.59
CA ILE A 198 -10.51 27.96 3.65
C ILE A 198 -10.53 29.04 4.75
N GLY A 199 -11.67 29.24 5.42
CA GLY A 199 -11.84 30.13 6.58
C GLY A 199 -12.91 29.60 7.55
N GLU A 200 -12.79 29.95 8.83
CA GLU A 200 -13.72 29.52 9.90
C GLU A 200 -14.38 30.75 10.53
N TYR A 201 -15.71 30.77 10.59
CA TYR A 201 -16.51 31.96 10.92
C TYR A 201 -17.49 31.69 12.06
N GLU A 202 -17.69 32.67 12.95
CA GLU A 202 -18.41 32.51 14.22
C GLU A 202 -19.83 31.94 14.07
N GLU A 203 -20.58 32.37 13.05
CA GLU A 203 -21.97 31.94 12.84
C GLU A 203 -22.13 30.83 11.79
N LYS A 204 -21.13 30.58 10.92
CA LYS A 204 -21.27 29.68 9.75
C LYS A 204 -20.29 28.51 9.72
N GLY A 205 -19.37 28.40 10.68
CA GLY A 205 -18.38 27.32 10.72
C GLY A 205 -17.34 27.42 9.60
N LYS A 206 -16.77 26.29 9.17
CA LYS A 206 -15.73 26.24 8.13
C LYS A 206 -16.31 26.32 6.73
N LEU A 207 -15.82 27.29 5.96
CA LEU A 207 -16.18 27.53 4.57
C LEU A 207 -14.92 27.53 3.69
N ALA A 208 -15.02 26.98 2.48
CA ALA A 208 -13.95 26.96 1.48
C ALA A 208 -14.32 27.87 0.28
N PHE A 209 -13.33 28.59 -0.27
CA PHE A 209 -13.49 29.61 -1.31
C PHE A 209 -12.43 29.46 -2.40
N LYS A 210 -12.84 29.56 -3.67
CA LYS A 210 -12.00 29.26 -4.84
C LYS A 210 -10.78 30.16 -5.05
N SER A 211 -10.81 31.37 -4.49
CA SER A 211 -9.74 32.36 -4.63
C SER A 211 -9.75 33.37 -3.48
N GLU A 212 -8.60 33.93 -3.14
CA GLU A 212 -8.48 34.91 -2.06
C GLU A 212 -9.32 36.19 -2.31
N ALA A 213 -9.51 36.58 -3.57
CA ALA A 213 -10.33 37.74 -3.95
C ALA A 213 -11.83 37.48 -3.74
N GLU A 214 -12.32 36.26 -3.99
CA GLU A 214 -13.71 35.89 -3.72
C GLU A 214 -13.97 35.81 -2.21
N LYS A 215 -13.05 35.22 -1.45
CA LYS A 215 -13.11 35.18 0.02
C LYS A 215 -13.32 36.59 0.59
N LYS A 216 -12.47 37.54 0.20
CA LYS A 216 -12.56 38.94 0.66
C LYS A 216 -13.85 39.66 0.23
N PHE A 217 -14.38 39.34 -0.96
CA PHE A 217 -15.63 39.93 -1.45
C PHE A 217 -16.85 39.42 -0.66
N ILE A 218 -16.91 38.11 -0.38
CA ILE A 218 -18.00 37.49 0.37
C ILE A 218 -17.96 37.91 1.84
N GLU A 219 -16.77 37.93 2.46
CA GLU A 219 -16.57 38.42 3.83
C GLU A 219 -17.10 39.84 4.02
N TYR A 220 -16.79 40.74 3.07
CA TYR A 220 -17.24 42.12 3.12
C TYR A 220 -18.74 42.30 2.86
N ARG A 221 -19.34 41.51 1.95
CA ARG A 221 -20.76 41.63 1.58
C ARG A 221 -21.71 41.06 2.61
N GLU A 222 -21.34 39.94 3.21
CA GLU A 222 -22.17 39.17 4.14
C GLU A 222 -21.82 39.48 5.61
N ASP A 223 -20.96 40.49 5.84
CA ASP A 223 -20.47 40.94 7.15
C ASP A 223 -20.00 39.77 8.04
N LEU A 224 -19.18 38.88 7.45
CA LEU A 224 -18.73 37.66 8.11
C LEU A 224 -17.54 37.95 9.03
N THR A 225 -17.69 37.61 10.30
CA THR A 225 -16.62 37.71 11.31
C THR A 225 -15.88 36.37 11.40
N LEU A 226 -14.57 36.42 11.15
CA LEU A 226 -13.68 35.29 11.39
C LEU A 226 -13.58 35.02 12.90
N VAL A 227 -13.47 33.75 13.27
CA VAL A 227 -13.14 33.34 14.64
C VAL A 227 -11.67 33.64 14.95
#